data_AF-A0A5S5CSH1-F1
#
_entry.id   AF-A0A5S5CSH1-F1
#
_cell.length_a   1.000
_cell.length_b   1.000
_cell.length_c   1.000
_cell.angle_alpha   90.00
_cell.angle_beta   90.00
_cell.angle_gamma   90.00
#
_symmetry.space_group_name_H-M   'P 1'
#
loop_
_entity.id
_entity.type
_entity.pdbx_description
1 polymer ?
#
loop_
_entity_poly.entity_id
_entity_poly.type
_entity_poly.pdbx_seq_one_letter_code
_entity_poly.pdbx_strand_id
1 'polypeptide(L)'
;MTARLAVAGWGIAAVAVAAWLAVVEVLWLPLRVAGVPVPVSVVAAVVGNVLLVAAALRLSGSRAVAVLPAVTWLVVVLAAMVRRPEGDLLVVAGAGVGIVNTVFLLLGVLAAAVSVGQALGSPQPGAARSGSGSGGAR
;
A
#
# COMPACT_ATOMS: atom_id res chain seq x y z
N MET A 1 -26.94 -7.96 -5.84
CA MET A 1 -25.97 -9.07 -5.74
C MET A 1 -24.70 -8.80 -6.55
N THR A 2 -24.83 -8.31 -7.79
CA THR A 2 -23.72 -7.93 -8.68
C THR A 2 -22.71 -6.93 -8.07
N ALA A 3 -23.19 -5.90 -7.35
CA ALA A 3 -22.30 -4.91 -6.73
C ALA A 3 -21.38 -5.50 -5.64
N ARG A 4 -21.86 -6.46 -4.83
CA ARG A 4 -21.04 -7.11 -3.79
C ARG A 4 -19.97 -8.02 -4.40
N LEU A 5 -20.31 -8.73 -5.47
CA LEU A 5 -19.37 -9.57 -6.21
C LEU A 5 -18.29 -8.73 -6.88
N ALA A 6 -18.64 -7.57 -7.44
CA ALA A 6 -17.67 -6.64 -8.01
C ALA A 6 -16.70 -6.10 -6.95
N VAL A 7 -17.19 -5.70 -5.77
CA VAL A 7 -16.33 -5.25 -4.66
C VAL A 7 -15.39 -6.36 -4.18
N ALA A 8 -15.90 -7.60 -4.06
CA ALA A 8 -15.07 -8.75 -3.70
C ALA A 8 -13.98 -9.03 -4.77
N GLY A 9 -14.34 -8.97 -6.06
CA GLY A 9 -13.40 -9.12 -7.16
C GLY A 9 -12.30 -8.07 -7.14
N TRP A 10 -12.65 -6.80 -6.92
CA TRP A 10 -11.66 -5.73 -6.75
C TRP A 10 -10.79 -5.91 -5.51
N GLY A 11 -11.37 -6.39 -4.41
CA GLY A 11 -10.61 -6.73 -3.20
C GLY A 11 -9.56 -7.80 -3.45
N ILE A 12 -9.95 -8.89 -4.12
CA ILE A 12 -9.02 -9.98 -4.49
C ILE A 12 -7.93 -9.46 -5.42
N ALA A 13 -8.29 -8.69 -6.46
CA ALA A 13 -7.32 -8.11 -7.39
C ALA A 13 -6.33 -7.17 -6.69
N ALA A 14 -6.82 -6.30 -5.78
CA ALA A 14 -6.00 -5.39 -5.00
C ALA A 14 -4.97 -6.15 -4.14
N VAL A 15 -5.41 -7.20 -3.44
CA VAL A 15 -4.53 -8.05 -2.63
C VAL A 15 -3.51 -8.78 -3.49
N ALA A 16 -3.94 -9.41 -4.59
CA ALA A 16 -3.05 -10.18 -5.46
C ALA A 16 -1.94 -9.31 -6.07
N VAL A 17 -2.31 -8.14 -6.61
CA VAL A 17 -1.35 -7.20 -7.21
C VAL A 17 -0.41 -6.62 -6.16
N ALA A 18 -0.92 -6.22 -5.00
CA ALA A 18 -0.10 -5.68 -3.92
C ALA A 18 0.85 -6.73 -3.35
N ALA A 19 0.41 -7.97 -3.16
CA ALA A 19 1.24 -9.07 -2.69
C ALA A 19 2.38 -9.36 -3.68
N TRP A 20 2.06 -9.46 -4.97
CA TRP A 20 3.06 -9.69 -6.01
C TRP A 20 4.13 -8.59 -6.04
N LEU A 21 3.69 -7.32 -6.04
CA LEU A 21 4.62 -6.19 -6.03
C LEU A 21 5.47 -6.16 -4.75
N ALA A 22 4.88 -6.36 -3.58
CA ALA A 22 5.63 -6.40 -2.33
C ALA A 22 6.71 -7.49 -2.30
N VAL A 23 6.41 -8.68 -2.84
CA VAL A 23 7.40 -9.75 -2.98
C VAL A 23 8.53 -9.31 -3.90
N VAL A 24 8.22 -8.78 -5.08
CA VAL A 24 9.23 -8.31 -6.03
C VAL A 24 10.11 -7.21 -5.42
N GLU A 25 9.50 -6.27 -4.71
CA GLU A 25 10.21 -5.19 -4.02
C GLU A 25 11.19 -5.72 -2.97
N VAL A 26 10.77 -6.67 -2.14
CA VAL A 26 11.63 -7.31 -1.13
C VAL A 26 12.80 -8.02 -1.81
N LEU A 27 12.56 -8.72 -2.92
CA LEU A 27 13.61 -9.41 -3.68
C LEU A 27 14.59 -8.45 -4.37
N TRP A 28 14.20 -7.19 -4.57
CA TRP A 28 15.06 -6.15 -5.14
C TRP A 28 15.93 -5.42 -4.11
N LEU A 29 15.67 -5.56 -2.80
CA LEU A 29 16.48 -4.93 -1.75
C LEU A 29 17.99 -5.24 -1.82
N PRO A 30 18.43 -6.49 -2.13
CA PRO A 30 19.84 -6.81 -2.25
C PRO A 30 20.46 -6.36 -3.59
N LEU A 31 19.71 -5.76 -4.53
CA LEU A 31 20.27 -5.36 -5.83
C LEU A 31 21.42 -4.36 -5.65
N ARG A 32 22.57 -4.72 -6.23
CA ARG A 32 23.78 -3.92 -6.26
C ARG A 32 24.27 -3.75 -7.69
N VAL A 33 24.76 -2.57 -8.02
CA VAL A 33 25.50 -2.31 -9.26
C VAL A 33 26.89 -1.85 -8.85
N ALA A 34 27.94 -2.55 -9.32
CA ALA A 34 29.32 -2.31 -8.92
C ALA A 34 29.54 -2.27 -7.39
N GLY A 35 28.82 -3.10 -6.63
CA GLY A 35 28.89 -3.13 -5.15
C GLY A 35 28.06 -2.06 -4.43
N VAL A 36 27.46 -1.10 -5.16
CA VAL A 36 26.64 -0.02 -4.59
C VAL A 36 25.16 -0.42 -4.53
N PRO A 37 24.47 -0.24 -3.39
CA PRO A 37 23.01 -0.38 -3.28
C PRO A 37 22.23 0.46 -4.27
N VAL A 38 21.34 -0.17 -5.04
CA VAL A 38 20.38 0.55 -5.89
C VAL A 38 19.02 0.56 -5.19
N PRO A 39 18.49 1.73 -4.77
CA PRO A 39 17.28 1.80 -3.95
C PRO A 39 15.99 1.67 -4.79
N VAL A 40 15.95 0.76 -5.76
CA VAL A 40 14.79 0.55 -6.64
C VAL A 40 13.55 0.16 -5.83
N SER A 41 13.71 -0.73 -4.85
CA SER A 41 12.63 -1.15 -3.95
C SER A 41 12.01 0.02 -3.18
N VAL A 42 12.81 1.02 -2.80
CA VAL A 42 12.32 2.19 -2.06
C VAL A 42 11.38 3.01 -2.94
N VAL A 43 11.81 3.28 -4.17
CA VAL A 43 10.99 4.03 -5.14
C VAL A 43 9.73 3.25 -5.47
N ALA A 44 9.86 1.95 -5.73
CA ALA A 44 8.75 1.06 -6.01
C ALA A 44 7.74 1.02 -4.84
N ALA A 45 8.20 0.90 -3.59
CA ALA A 45 7.31 0.89 -2.42
C ALA A 45 6.51 2.18 -2.27
N VAL A 46 7.15 3.35 -2.46
CA VAL A 46 6.48 4.64 -2.36
C VAL A 46 5.44 4.78 -3.47
N VAL A 47 5.84 4.52 -4.71
CA VAL A 47 4.97 4.64 -5.88
C VAL A 47 3.84 3.62 -5.82
N GLY A 48 4.14 2.38 -5.47
CA GLY A 48 3.18 1.28 -5.34
C GLY A 48 2.13 1.57 -4.28
N ASN A 49 2.52 1.98 -3.07
CA ASN A 49 1.57 2.29 -2.01
C ASN A 49 0.66 3.49 -2.36
N VAL A 50 1.18 4.50 -3.06
CA VAL A 50 0.37 5.64 -3.50
C VAL A 50 -0.60 5.24 -4.62
N LEU A 51 -0.07 4.64 -5.68
CA LEU A 51 -0.85 4.34 -6.88
C LEU A 51 -1.87 3.23 -6.64
N LEU A 52 -1.51 2.16 -5.92
CA LEU A 52 -2.42 1.04 -5.70
C LEU A 52 -3.58 1.41 -4.79
N VAL A 53 -3.34 2.18 -3.73
CA VAL A 53 -4.41 2.67 -2.84
C VAL A 53 -5.36 3.59 -3.62
N ALA A 54 -4.82 4.54 -4.39
CA ALA A 54 -5.62 5.44 -5.21
C ALA A 54 -6.41 4.70 -6.30
N ALA A 55 -5.78 3.76 -7.00
CA ALA A 55 -6.43 2.95 -8.03
C ALA A 55 -7.52 2.05 -7.44
N ALA A 56 -7.24 1.37 -6.33
CA ALA A 56 -8.20 0.54 -5.61
C ALA A 56 -9.43 1.35 -5.19
N LEU A 57 -9.24 2.58 -4.68
CA LEU A 57 -10.36 3.47 -4.35
C LEU A 57 -11.15 3.88 -5.60
N ARG A 58 -10.46 4.33 -6.65
CA ARG A 58 -11.10 4.84 -7.88
C ARG A 58 -11.88 3.77 -8.64
N LEU A 59 -11.34 2.56 -8.70
CA LEU A 59 -11.92 1.45 -9.48
C LEU A 59 -13.04 0.73 -8.72
N SER A 60 -12.90 0.58 -7.39
CA SER A 60 -13.89 -0.14 -6.59
C SER A 60 -14.96 0.76 -5.97
N GLY A 61 -14.68 2.06 -5.79
CA GLY A 61 -15.49 2.99 -5.01
C GLY A 61 -15.54 2.66 -3.50
N SER A 62 -14.78 1.66 -3.04
CA SER A 62 -14.81 1.15 -1.67
C SER A 62 -13.57 1.55 -0.90
N ARG A 63 -13.78 2.28 0.20
CA ARG A 63 -12.71 2.63 1.15
C ARG A 63 -12.05 1.40 1.77
N ALA A 64 -12.83 0.34 2.03
CA ALA A 64 -12.29 -0.90 2.57
C ALA A 64 -11.30 -1.56 1.59
N VAL A 65 -11.65 -1.59 0.29
CA VAL A 65 -10.77 -2.13 -0.76
C VAL A 65 -9.53 -1.26 -0.95
N ALA A 66 -9.66 0.06 -0.82
CA ALA A 66 -8.54 0.99 -0.91
C ALA A 66 -7.44 0.78 0.15
N VAL A 67 -7.80 0.26 1.32
CA VAL A 67 -6.83 -0.02 2.42
C VAL A 67 -6.06 -1.32 2.18
N LEU A 68 -6.63 -2.26 1.41
CA LEU A 68 -6.05 -3.59 1.24
C LEU A 68 -4.62 -3.59 0.69
N PRO A 69 -4.26 -2.82 -0.37
CA PRO A 69 -2.90 -2.81 -0.88
C PRO A 69 -1.84 -2.49 0.17
N ALA A 70 -2.08 -1.46 0.98
CA ALA A 70 -1.17 -1.02 2.04
C ALA A 70 -0.98 -2.08 3.12
N VAL A 71 -2.08 -2.72 3.55
CA VAL A 71 -2.04 -3.79 4.55
C VAL A 71 -1.33 -5.02 4.00
N THR A 72 -1.65 -5.43 2.78
CA THR A 72 -1.01 -6.58 2.13
C THR A 72 0.49 -6.36 1.98
N TRP A 73 0.90 -5.19 1.51
CA TRP A 73 2.31 -4.83 1.41
C TRP A 73 3.02 -4.94 2.77
N LEU A 74 2.43 -4.36 3.82
CA LEU A 74 3.00 -4.38 5.16
C LEU A 74 3.14 -5.81 5.69
N VAL A 75 2.11 -6.65 5.51
CA VAL A 75 2.15 -8.06 5.93
C VAL A 75 3.28 -8.82 5.23
N VAL A 76 3.45 -8.63 3.91
CA VAL A 76 4.52 -9.30 3.16
C VAL A 76 5.90 -8.83 3.63
N VAL A 77 6.09 -7.53 3.81
CA VAL A 77 7.37 -6.97 4.28
C VAL A 77 7.70 -7.46 5.70
N LEU A 78 6.73 -7.46 6.60
CA LEU A 78 6.93 -7.99 7.97
C LEU A 78 7.22 -9.49 7.96
N ALA A 79 6.54 -10.27 7.12
CA ALA A 79 6.82 -11.69 6.97
C ALA A 79 8.25 -11.93 6.45
N ALA A 80 8.77 -11.07 5.57
CA ALA A 80 10.14 -11.15 5.07
C ALA A 80 11.22 -10.76 6.10
N MET A 81 10.84 -10.14 7.22
CA MET A 81 11.73 -9.82 8.34
C MET A 81 11.86 -10.99 9.34
N VAL A 82 10.96 -11.98 9.27
CA VAL A 82 11.00 -13.14 10.16
C VAL A 82 12.13 -14.07 9.72
N ARG A 83 13.03 -14.41 10.64
CA ARG A 83 14.05 -15.43 10.41
C ARG A 83 13.38 -16.74 10.06
N ARG A 84 13.78 -17.32 8.93
CA ARG A 84 13.37 -18.68 8.60
C ARG A 84 14.23 -19.71 9.35
N PRO A 85 13.72 -20.93 9.60
CA PRO A 85 14.47 -22.03 10.20
C PRO A 85 15.78 -22.34 9.47
N GLU A 86 15.80 -22.09 8.15
CA GLU A 86 16.98 -22.25 7.30
C GLU A 86 18.09 -21.21 7.56
N GLY A 87 17.83 -20.19 8.39
CA GLY A 87 18.77 -19.14 8.77
C GLY A 87 18.82 -17.94 7.81
N ASP A 88 18.08 -17.98 6.70
CA ASP A 88 18.03 -16.88 5.73
C ASP A 88 17.13 -15.72 6.20
N LEU A 89 17.57 -14.50 5.88
CA LEU A 89 16.88 -13.25 6.12
C LEU A 89 16.90 -12.44 4.84
N LEU A 90 15.73 -12.31 4.21
CA LEU A 90 15.59 -11.43 3.04
C LEU A 90 15.72 -9.96 3.44
N VAL A 91 15.29 -9.59 4.64
CA VAL A 91 15.46 -8.25 5.17
C VAL A 91 16.27 -8.29 6.47
N VAL A 92 17.57 -8.01 6.32
CA VAL A 92 18.52 -7.98 7.45
C VAL A 92 18.51 -6.61 8.12
N ALA A 93 18.23 -6.57 9.42
CA ALA A 93 18.55 -5.44 10.29
C ALA A 93 20.02 -5.57 10.74
N GLY A 94 20.95 -4.89 10.06
CA GLY A 94 22.39 -4.95 10.37
C GLY A 94 23.20 -3.87 9.67
N ALA A 95 24.26 -3.39 10.34
CA ALA A 95 24.89 -2.06 10.21
C ALA A 95 25.46 -1.58 8.84
N GLY A 96 25.30 -2.34 7.76
CA GLY A 96 25.69 -1.90 6.39
C GLY A 96 24.60 -2.10 5.32
N VAL A 97 23.82 -3.17 5.42
CA VAL A 97 22.65 -3.46 4.55
C VAL A 97 21.37 -2.83 5.12
N GLY A 98 21.39 -2.45 6.40
CA GLY A 98 20.25 -1.94 7.15
C GLY A 98 19.70 -0.60 6.64
N ILE A 99 20.53 0.30 6.10
CA ILE A 99 20.04 1.65 5.74
C ILE A 99 18.98 1.59 4.64
N VAL A 100 19.22 0.84 3.55
CA VAL A 100 18.24 0.73 2.46
C VAL A 100 16.99 -0.01 2.94
N ASN A 101 17.13 -1.05 3.75
CA ASN A 101 16.01 -1.77 4.34
C ASN A 101 15.17 -0.88 5.27
N THR A 102 15.82 -0.06 6.09
CA THR A 102 15.18 0.91 6.97
C THR A 102 14.49 2.00 6.17
N VAL A 103 15.14 2.57 5.15
CA VAL A 103 14.55 3.59 4.28
C VAL A 103 13.35 3.02 3.51
N PHE A 104 13.46 1.80 2.99
CA PHE A 104 12.36 1.07 2.35
C PHE A 104 11.16 0.93 3.29
N LEU A 105 11.39 0.45 4.52
CA LEU A 105 10.33 0.28 5.50
C LEU A 105 9.71 1.62 5.90
N LEU A 106 10.52 2.60 6.25
CA LEU A 106 10.05 3.91 6.72
C LEU A 106 9.27 4.65 5.63
N LEU A 107 9.84 4.76 4.42
CA LEU A 107 9.19 5.49 3.33
C LEU A 107 7.99 4.73 2.77
N GLY A 108 8.05 3.40 2.70
CA GLY A 108 6.92 2.56 2.29
C GLY A 108 5.75 2.68 3.27
N VAL A 109 6.00 2.56 4.58
CA VAL A 109 4.97 2.75 5.62
C VAL A 109 4.41 4.17 5.62
N LEU A 110 5.27 5.18 5.48
CA LEU A 110 4.83 6.58 5.41
C LEU A 110 3.91 6.80 4.20
N ALA A 111 4.32 6.34 3.01
CA ALA A 111 3.52 6.44 1.79
C ALA A 111 2.18 5.71 1.92
N ALA A 112 2.19 4.51 2.50
CA ALA A 112 0.98 3.73 2.78
C ALA A 112 0.04 4.48 3.73
N ALA A 113 0.55 4.99 4.85
CA ALA A 113 -0.23 5.70 5.85
C ALA A 113 -0.86 6.98 5.30
N VAL A 114 -0.09 7.78 4.56
CA VAL A 114 -0.58 9.01 3.91
C VAL A 114 -1.67 8.67 2.89
N SER A 115 -1.43 7.68 2.03
CA SER A 115 -2.38 7.30 0.98
C SER A 115 -3.68 6.75 1.54
N VAL A 116 -3.60 5.92 2.58
CA VAL A 116 -4.78 5.42 3.32
C VAL A 116 -5.50 6.57 4.02
N GLY A 117 -4.78 7.47 4.69
CA GLY A 117 -5.37 8.65 5.33
C GLY A 117 -6.16 9.51 4.35
N GLN A 118 -5.61 9.75 3.16
CA GLN A 118 -6.29 10.47 2.09
C GLN A 118 -7.52 9.71 1.57
N ALA A 119 -7.41 8.38 1.38
CA ALA A 119 -8.51 7.55 0.91
C ALA A 119 -9.69 7.52 1.88
N LEU A 120 -9.41 7.49 3.19
CA LEU A 120 -10.42 7.48 4.24
C LEU A 120 -11.00 8.88 4.52
N GLY A 121 -10.17 9.93 4.40
CA GLY A 121 -10.55 11.31 4.71
C GLY A 121 -11.24 12.08 3.58
N SER A 122 -11.18 11.59 2.33
CA SER A 122 -11.78 12.30 1.17
C SER A 122 -13.31 12.43 1.30
N PRO A 123 -13.89 13.66 1.26
CA PRO A 123 -15.33 13.88 1.41
C PRO A 123 -16.16 13.13 0.36
N GLN A 124 -17.29 12.54 0.79
CA GLN A 124 -18.22 11.87 -0.13
C GLN A 124 -18.95 12.95 -0.97
N PRO A 125 -18.88 12.92 -2.31
CA PRO A 125 -19.50 13.94 -3.19
C PRO A 125 -21.03 14.08 -3.07
N GLY A 126 -21.70 13.24 -2.26
CA GLY A 126 -23.14 13.26 -2.03
C GLY A 126 -23.60 13.97 -0.76
N ALA A 127 -22.72 14.22 0.22
CA ALA A 127 -23.13 14.80 1.51
C ALA A 127 -23.47 16.30 1.44
N ALA A 128 -23.00 17.01 0.40
CA ALA A 128 -23.21 18.45 0.25
C ALA A 128 -24.58 18.84 -0.35
N ARG A 129 -25.36 17.89 -0.92
CA ARG A 129 -26.63 18.22 -1.62
C ARG A 129 -27.91 18.11 -0.77
N SER A 130 -27.85 17.61 0.47
CA SER A 130 -29.05 17.45 1.31
C SER A 130 -29.31 18.60 2.29
N GLY A 131 -28.48 19.66 2.26
CA GLY A 131 -28.53 20.77 3.24
C GLY A 131 -29.17 22.08 2.74
N SER A 132 -29.73 22.13 1.53
CA SER A 132 -30.42 23.34 1.05
C SER A 132 -31.87 23.35 1.51
N GLY A 133 -32.05 23.53 2.82
CA GLY A 133 -33.32 23.93 3.39
C GLY A 133 -33.67 25.35 2.92
N SER A 134 -34.54 25.47 1.93
CA SER A 134 -35.31 26.70 1.70
C SER A 134 -36.76 26.47 2.14
N GLY A 135 -36.91 26.11 3.42
CA GLY A 135 -38.15 26.24 4.17
C GLY A 135 -38.01 27.46 5.07
N GLY A 136 -38.51 28.61 4.60
CA GLY A 136 -38.46 29.87 5.32
C GLY A 136 -39.49 30.83 4.73
N ALA A 137 -40.75 30.59 5.06
CA ALA A 137 -41.85 31.53 4.89
C ALA A 137 -41.53 32.85 5.62
N ARG A 138 -41.74 34.00 4.96
CA ARG A 138 -42.60 35.14 5.37
C ARG A 138 -42.94 35.96 4.12
#